data_AF-A0A9Q4MFP4-F1
#
_entry.id   AF-A0A9Q4MFP4-F1
#
_cell.length_a   1.000
_cell.length_b   1.000
_cell.length_c   1.000
_cell.angle_alpha   90.00
_cell.angle_beta   90.00
_cell.angle_gamma   90.00
#
_symmetry.space_group_name_H-M   'P 1'
#
loop_
_entity.id
_entity.type
_entity.pdbx_description
1 polymer ?
#
loop_
_entity_poly.entity_id
_entity_poly.type
_entity_poly.pdbx_seq_one_letter_code
_entity_poly.pdbx_strand_id
1 'polypeptide(L)' 'SGIDTHGIKQALAERSFLIGEHVHRSRLYTQINSVPGFWVTSLMIGQAGQALSEQNIPIDVRSMARFAMNDLQVIVR' A
#
# COMPACT_ATOMS: atom_id res chain seq x y z
N SER A 1 9.73 9.08 -19.56
CA SER A 1 9.82 7.73 -18.98
C SER A 1 8.68 7.59 -18.00
N GLY A 2 7.57 6.97 -18.42
CA GLY A 2 6.34 6.93 -17.63
C GLY A 2 6.37 5.77 -16.66
N ILE A 3 6.60 6.05 -15.38
CA ILE A 3 6.35 5.06 -14.33
C ILE A 3 4.84 4.80 -14.34
N ASP A 4 4.44 3.53 -14.40
CA ASP A 4 3.02 3.14 -14.37
C ASP A 4 2.45 3.29 -12.95
N THR A 5 2.19 4.54 -12.58
CA THR A 5 1.60 4.89 -11.28
C THR A 5 0.18 4.33 -11.14
N HIS A 6 -0.54 4.09 -12.24
CA HIS A 6 -1.87 3.50 -12.21
C HIS A 6 -1.79 2.01 -11.87
N GLY A 7 -0.93 1.26 -12.55
CA GLY A 7 -0.69 -0.16 -12.28
C GLY A 7 -0.22 -0.42 -10.85
N ILE A 8 0.64 0.45 -10.29
CA ILE A 8 1.05 0.37 -8.87
C ILE A 8 -0.16 0.53 -7.94
N LYS A 9 -0.99 1.55 -8.17
CA LYS A 9 -2.18 1.78 -7.34
C LYS A 9 -3.16 0.62 -7.45
N GLN A 10 -3.36 0.10 -8.66
CA GLN A 10 -4.26 -1.03 -8.89
C GLN A 10 -3.76 -2.30 -8.18
N ALA A 11 -2.48 -2.64 -8.30
CA ALA A 11 -1.90 -3.80 -7.63
C ALA A 11 -2.04 -3.74 -6.09
N LEU A 12 -1.98 -2.53 -5.52
CA LEU A 12 -2.23 -2.31 -4.08
C LEU A 12 -3.73 -2.40 -3.74
N ALA A 13 -4.61 -1.83 -4.56
CA ALA A 13 -6.05 -1.84 -4.33
C ALA A 13 -6.70 -3.22 -4.50
N GLU A 14 -6.14 -4.07 -5.37
CA GLU A 14 -6.56 -5.47 -5.57
C GLU A 14 -6.15 -6.39 -4.41
N ARG A 15 -5.25 -5.92 -3.52
CA ARG A 15 -4.86 -6.69 -2.34
C ARG A 15 -6.08 -6.89 -1.44
N SER A 16 -6.46 -8.15 -1.26
CA SER A 16 -7.40 -8.55 -0.22
C SER A 16 -6.67 -8.76 1.11
N PHE A 17 -7.33 -8.35 2.18
CA PHE A 17 -6.92 -8.65 3.55
C PHE A 17 -7.96 -9.53 4.20
N LEU A 18 -7.54 -10.45 5.06
CA LEU A 18 -8.45 -11.18 5.93
C LEU A 18 -8.90 -10.31 7.11
N ILE A 19 -10.00 -10.70 7.75
CA ILE A 19 -10.46 -10.07 8.99
C ILE A 19 -9.37 -10.27 10.05
N GLY A 20 -8.97 -9.20 10.74
CA GLY A 20 -7.88 -9.19 11.71
C GLY A 20 -6.48 -9.28 11.09
N GLU A 21 -6.33 -9.28 9.77
CA GLU A 21 -5.01 -9.28 9.14
C GLU A 21 -4.36 -7.90 9.26
N HIS A 22 -3.17 -7.86 9.86
CA HIS A 22 -2.39 -6.64 9.99
C HIS A 22 -1.83 -6.21 8.63
N VAL A 23 -1.74 -4.90 8.40
CA VAL A 23 -1.08 -4.37 7.21
C VAL A 23 0.43 -4.34 7.46
N HIS A 24 1.13 -5.32 6.88
CA HIS A 24 2.58 -5.39 6.92
C HIS A 24 3.21 -4.59 5.78
N ARG A 25 3.95 -3.54 6.13
CA ARG A 25 4.61 -2.65 5.15
C ARG A 25 5.54 -3.41 4.20
N SER A 26 6.29 -4.39 4.71
CA SER A 26 7.21 -5.22 3.92
C SER A 26 6.51 -5.99 2.79
N ARG A 27 5.28 -6.45 2.99
CA ARG A 27 4.50 -7.17 1.96
C ARG A 27 4.06 -6.26 0.82
N LEU A 28 3.87 -4.97 1.10
CA LEU A 28 3.51 -3.98 0.10
C LEU A 28 4.68 -3.71 -0.85
N TYR A 29 5.92 -3.70 -0.35
CA TYR A 29 7.10 -3.61 -1.21
C TYR A 29 7.16 -4.74 -2.24
N THR A 30 6.88 -5.98 -1.84
CA THR A 30 6.85 -7.13 -2.76
C THR A 30 5.81 -6.94 -3.87
N GLN A 31 4.63 -6.42 -3.55
CA GLN A 31 3.59 -6.15 -4.54
C GLN A 31 3.93 -4.98 -5.45
N ILE A 32 4.50 -3.90 -4.92
CA ILE A 32 4.86 -2.75 -5.75
C ILE A 32 6.01 -3.13 -6.71
N ASN A 33 6.98 -3.89 -6.21
CA ASN A 33 8.12 -4.35 -7.00
C ASN A 33 7.76 -5.42 -8.04
N SER A 34 6.53 -5.96 -8.05
CA SER A 34 6.09 -6.82 -9.17
C SER A 34 5.75 -6.02 -10.43
N VAL A 35 5.61 -4.69 -10.34
CA VAL A 35 5.44 -3.81 -11.49
C VAL A 35 6.81 -3.55 -12.13
N PRO A 36 7.04 -3.97 -13.40
CA PRO A 36 8.34 -3.85 -14.03
C PRO A 36 8.84 -2.40 -14.17
N GLY A 37 10.15 -2.21 -14.05
CA GLY A 37 10.80 -0.92 -14.33
C GLY A 37 10.67 0.12 -13.22
N PHE A 38 10.27 -0.29 -12.01
CA PHE A 38 10.11 0.58 -10.85
C PHE A 38 10.78 0.01 -9.60
N TRP A 39 11.34 0.88 -8.77
CA TRP A 39 11.75 0.55 -7.40
C TRP A 39 11.17 1.57 -6.42
N VAL A 40 10.78 1.13 -5.23
CA VAL A 40 10.30 2.02 -4.16
C VAL A 40 11.47 2.44 -3.28
N THR A 41 11.72 3.74 -3.15
CA THR A 41 12.74 4.27 -2.23
C THR A 41 12.20 4.47 -0.82
N SER A 42 10.93 4.88 -0.69
CA SER A 42 10.25 5.07 0.58
C SER A 42 8.77 4.73 0.44
N LEU A 43 8.22 4.05 1.44
CA LEU A 43 6.81 3.73 1.56
C LEU A 43 6.36 4.11 2.97
N MET A 44 5.31 4.92 3.04
CA MET A 44 4.65 5.27 4.30
C MET A 44 3.19 4.86 4.21
N ILE A 45 2.65 4.34 5.30
CA ILE A 45 1.26 3.88 5.41
C ILE A 45 0.63 4.40 6.70
N GLY A 46 -0.68 4.60 6.67
CA GLY A 46 -1.48 5.03 7.81
C GLY A 46 -2.95 4.67 7.60
N GLN A 47 -3.74 4.69 8.67
CA GLN A 47 -5.19 4.57 8.57
C GLN A 47 -5.80 5.87 8.03
N ALA A 48 -7.00 5.79 7.46
CA ALA A 48 -7.69 6.97 6.93
C ALA A 48 -7.82 8.06 8.02
N GLY A 49 -7.38 9.28 7.70
CA GLY A 49 -7.37 10.41 8.63
C GLY A 49 -6.24 10.40 9.68
N GLN A 50 -5.36 9.39 9.68
CA GLN A 50 -4.17 9.34 10.54
C GLN A 50 -2.90 9.72 9.78
N ALA A 51 -1.85 10.07 10.53
CA ALA A 51 -0.54 10.37 9.97
C ALA A 51 0.07 9.12 9.31
N LEU A 52 0.71 9.30 8.16
CA LEU A 52 1.47 8.26 7.50
C LEU A 52 2.77 8.01 8.27
N SER A 53 3.17 6.74 8.36
CA SER A 53 4.43 6.35 9.00
C SER A 53 5.07 5.14 8.32
N GLU A 54 6.28 4.81 8.72
CA GLU A 54 7.00 3.62 8.25
C GLU A 54 6.67 2.34 9.04
N GLN A 55 5.64 2.38 9.89
CA GLN A 55 5.27 1.27 10.75
C GLN A 55 4.17 0.41 10.12
N ASN A 56 4.06 -0.83 10.59
CA ASN A 56 2.93 -1.69 10.24
C ASN A 56 1.64 -1.14 10.88
N ILE A 57 0.50 -1.41 10.26
CA ILE A 57 -0.79 -1.01 10.82
C ILE A 57 -1.42 -2.24 11.47
N PRO A 58 -1.58 -2.27 12.81
CA PRO A 58 -2.37 -3.30 13.46
C PRO A 58 -3.85 -3.13 13.09
N ILE A 59 -4.51 -4.25 12.83
CA ILE A 59 -5.94 -4.29 12.51
C ILE A 59 -6.62 -5.12 13.59
N ASP A 60 -7.75 -4.60 14.09
CA ASP A 60 -8.54 -5.29 15.09
C ASP A 60 -9.11 -6.61 14.56
N VAL A 61 -9.26 -7.62 15.43
CA VAL A 61 -9.73 -8.97 15.08
C VAL A 61 -11.15 -9.03 14.48
N ARG A 62 -11.91 -7.94 14.53
CA ARG A 62 -13.24 -7.81 13.89
C ARG A 62 -13.26 -6.79 12.74
N SER A 63 -12.10 -6.28 12.36
CA SER A 63 -11.93 -5.28 11.31
C SER A 63 -11.19 -5.86 10.10
N MET A 64 -11.34 -5.23 8.95
CA MET A 64 -10.65 -5.64 7.72
C MET A 64 -10.06 -4.40 7.05
N ALA A 65 -8.79 -4.46 6.69
CA ALA A 65 -8.13 -3.40 5.94
C ALA A 65 -8.51 -3.44 4.46
N ARG A 66 -8.51 -2.27 3.82
CA ARG A 66 -8.63 -2.12 2.38
C ARG A 66 -7.87 -0.87 1.94
N PHE A 67 -7.21 -0.93 0.80
CA PHE A 67 -6.74 0.27 0.12
C PHE A 67 -7.77 0.74 -0.90
N ALA A 68 -8.16 2.01 -0.83
CA ALA A 68 -8.94 2.64 -1.89
C ALA A 68 -8.00 3.36 -2.86
N MET A 69 -8.28 3.30 -4.16
CA MET A 69 -7.48 3.96 -5.19
C MET A 69 -7.28 5.46 -4.93
N ASN A 70 -8.28 6.12 -4.33
CA ASN A 70 -8.26 7.54 -4.01
C ASN A 70 -7.35 7.88 -2.81
N ASP A 71 -7.05 6.91 -1.95
CA ASP A 71 -6.20 7.09 -0.77
C ASP A 71 -4.72 6.80 -1.08
N LEU A 72 -4.41 6.39 -2.31
CA LEU A 72 -3.05 6.05 -2.75
C LEU A 72 -2.41 7.21 -3.50
N GLN A 73 -1.24 7.64 -3.03
CA GLN A 73 -0.40 8.63 -3.69
C GLN A 73 0.93 8.01 -4.10
N VAL A 74 1.31 8.18 -5.36
CA VAL A 74 2.62 7.79 -5.89
C VAL A 74 3.33 9.05 -6.35
N ILE A 75 4.49 9.31 -5.77
CA ILE A 75 5.31 10.49 -6.08
C ILE A 75 6.55 10.00 -6.82
N VAL A 76 6.69 10.44 -8.07
CA VAL A 76 7.86 10.17 -8.90
C VAL A 76 8.77 11.40 -8.83
N ARG A 77 10.04 11.19 -8.49
CA ARG A 77 11.08 12.22 -8.47
C ARG A 77 12.16 11.90 -9.49
#